data_AF-A0A7C6BKI9-F1
#
_entry.id   AF-A0A7C6BKI9-F1
#
_cell.length_a   1.000
_cell.length_b   1.000
_cell.length_c   1.000
_cell.angle_alpha   90.00
_cell.angle_beta   90.00
_cell.angle_gamma   90.00
#
_symmetry.space_group_name_H-M   'P 1'
#
loop_
_entity.id
_entity.type
_entity.pdbx_description
1 polymer ?
#
loop_
_entity_poly.entity_id
_entity_poly.type
_entity_poly.pdbx_seq_one_letter_code
_entity_poly.pdbx_strand_id
1 'polypeptide(L)'
;MNITHLKNLERGLSLNNKMGKYLFVGCFPGPYEMGMANLGYQSVLKTVFDSPQWRVERLFTDTGIRTFEKSIPVAEADIVGLTLGFEIEIFSLVQLFMDSGLEVYANKRAENQPLVLVGGPLASLNPEIIAPFADIVFIGESEESLPDLLTAWEEAQDLDLSRQETLFYLSRFPGVYVPRFYFPMVKGSIFKGFEKVGGVPERIQKQRVDVSRFEVFSHIYTSQSFFKNMGLMEINRGCSYRCRFCAGGAIYRPLRQRPIEMVMKMIDNLEKFTSHLGIIGSDVLSHPQWEDIIKYAIKNAFTVNFSSLSAVTLSRRREYLSYLVKCGIKTLTLAPESGDAETRQYFGKGLDDEEWTDLIQNIFQSGIPKVKLYFMIGKAFHSAEKDLDFIHKLSRKINSKHQLSVSYSFLVPKPHTDLENMKSLSFLAWKKERELFETGLKKMKIRFSGESLRVAWIELLLARADRFLAQEIPNLMKQKNGLVFNQWKTVLKKMGREFDEWPRHPWEGDLYPWSIIDNHERRL
;
A
#
# COMPACT_ATOMS: atom_id res chain seq x y z
N MET A 1 8.59 10.32 21.83
CA MET A 1 9.49 9.14 21.94
C MET A 1 10.93 9.59 22.15
N ASN A 2 11.76 8.80 22.82
CA ASN A 2 13.20 9.11 22.95
C ASN A 2 13.92 8.63 21.67
N ILE A 3 14.23 9.56 20.76
CA ILE A 3 14.89 9.27 19.47
C ILE A 3 16.25 8.59 19.67
N THR A 4 17.03 9.03 20.67
CA THR A 4 18.33 8.42 20.99
C THR A 4 18.19 6.94 21.35
N HIS A 5 17.14 6.59 22.12
CA HIS A 5 16.86 5.20 22.43
C HIS A 5 16.51 4.39 21.17
N LEU A 6 15.68 4.93 20.27
CA LEU A 6 15.32 4.25 19.02
C LEU A 6 16.56 3.99 18.14
N LYS A 7 17.42 5.00 17.94
CA LYS A 7 18.67 4.87 17.18
C LYS A 7 19.59 3.78 17.74
N ASN A 8 19.69 3.67 19.06
CA ASN A 8 20.54 2.66 19.70
C ASN A 8 20.04 1.22 19.49
N LEU A 9 18.78 1.03 19.08
CA LEU A 9 18.21 -0.27 18.75
C LEU A 9 18.35 -0.62 17.26
N GLU A 10 18.72 0.34 16.42
CA GLU A 10 18.90 0.12 14.98
C GLU A 10 20.20 -0.64 14.69
N ARG A 11 20.11 -1.59 13.77
CA ARG A 11 21.22 -2.38 13.24
C ARG A 11 21.12 -2.47 11.72
N GLY A 12 22.23 -2.80 11.06
CA GLY A 12 22.30 -2.87 9.60
C GLY A 12 22.80 -1.56 9.00
N LEU A 13 22.09 -1.04 8.00
CA LEU A 13 22.44 0.20 7.33
C LEU A 13 22.44 1.39 8.32
N SER A 14 23.54 2.14 8.36
CA SER A 14 23.64 3.37 9.15
C SER A 14 23.63 4.59 8.24
N LEU A 15 22.58 5.41 8.33
CA LEU A 15 22.44 6.62 7.51
C LEU A 15 23.33 7.79 7.99
N ASN A 16 23.74 7.79 9.27
CA ASN A 16 24.43 8.94 9.89
C ASN A 16 25.79 9.29 9.27
N ASN A 17 26.48 8.29 8.73
CA ASN A 17 27.89 8.40 8.37
C ASN A 17 28.12 8.83 6.92
N LYS A 18 27.09 8.82 6.07
CA LYS A 18 27.24 9.23 4.67
C LYS A 18 27.21 10.75 4.57
N MET A 19 28.28 11.29 3.98
CA MET A 19 28.33 12.66 3.51
C MET A 19 27.85 12.68 2.05
N GLY A 20 27.10 13.72 1.68
CA GLY A 20 26.58 13.93 0.33
C GLY A 20 26.42 15.43 0.10
N LYS A 21 26.55 15.85 -1.18
CA LYS A 21 26.30 17.22 -1.64
C LYS A 21 24.82 17.58 -1.42
N TYR A 22 23.93 16.62 -1.67
CA TYR A 22 22.49 16.81 -1.63
C TYR A 22 21.83 15.99 -0.54
N LEU A 23 20.74 16.52 0.00
CA LEU A 23 19.97 15.99 1.10
C LEU A 23 18.59 15.53 0.63
N PHE A 24 18.34 14.24 0.77
CA PHE A 24 17.02 13.64 0.65
C PHE A 24 16.42 13.39 2.02
N VAL A 25 15.21 13.90 2.27
CA VAL A 25 14.44 13.58 3.48
C VAL A 25 13.32 12.62 3.12
N GLY A 26 13.47 11.36 3.50
CA GLY A 26 12.44 10.34 3.35
C GLY A 26 11.42 10.40 4.48
N CYS A 27 10.24 10.96 4.20
CA CYS A 27 9.15 11.05 5.16
C CYS A 27 8.25 9.82 5.07
N PHE A 28 8.07 9.14 6.20
CA PHE A 28 7.06 8.12 6.35
C PHE A 28 5.79 8.75 6.97
N PRO A 29 4.61 8.63 6.32
CA PRO A 29 3.36 9.29 6.73
C PRO A 29 2.66 8.58 7.90
N GLY A 30 3.44 8.13 8.88
CA GLY A 30 2.97 7.38 10.04
C GLY A 30 4.07 7.23 11.11
N PRO A 31 3.80 6.42 12.15
CA PRO A 31 4.73 6.24 13.26
C PRO A 31 6.00 5.49 12.84
N TYR A 32 7.10 5.74 13.58
CA TYR A 32 8.40 5.11 13.36
C TYR A 32 8.34 3.59 13.19
N GLU A 33 7.61 2.90 14.08
CA GLU A 33 7.51 1.44 14.07
C GLU A 33 6.94 0.88 12.76
N MET A 34 6.02 1.61 12.12
CA MET A 34 5.40 1.24 10.85
C MET A 34 6.35 1.50 9.68
N GLY A 35 7.05 2.64 9.70
CA GLY A 35 8.04 2.95 8.67
C GLY A 35 9.18 1.92 8.66
N MET A 36 9.58 1.44 9.83
CA MET A 36 10.59 0.37 9.94
C MET A 36 10.08 -1.01 9.56
N ALA A 37 8.77 -1.21 9.48
CA ALA A 37 8.14 -2.40 8.94
C ALA A 37 7.74 -2.26 7.45
N ASN A 38 8.13 -1.17 6.78
CA ASN A 38 7.75 -0.92 5.38
C ASN A 38 8.96 -1.12 4.44
N LEU A 39 8.94 -2.24 3.69
CA LEU A 39 10.00 -2.57 2.73
C LEU A 39 10.12 -1.53 1.61
N GLY A 40 9.02 -1.00 1.09
CA GLY A 40 9.05 0.03 0.03
C GLY A 40 9.75 1.31 0.50
N TYR A 41 9.45 1.77 1.72
CA TYR A 41 10.13 2.90 2.34
C TYR A 41 11.63 2.62 2.52
N GLN A 42 12.00 1.48 3.12
CA GLN A 42 13.40 1.13 3.32
C GLN A 42 14.17 0.97 2.00
N SER A 43 13.56 0.40 0.96
CA SER A 43 14.16 0.28 -0.36
C SER A 43 14.45 1.65 -0.97
N VAL A 44 13.50 2.59 -0.91
CA VAL A 44 13.74 3.98 -1.39
C VAL A 44 14.89 4.62 -0.64
N LEU A 45 14.92 4.53 0.69
CA LEU A 45 16.02 5.07 1.49
C LEU A 45 17.36 4.44 1.09
N LYS A 46 17.40 3.12 0.88
CA LYS A 46 18.61 2.40 0.46
C LYS A 46 19.06 2.85 -0.92
N THR A 47 18.16 2.93 -1.89
CA THR A 47 18.46 3.37 -3.26
C THR A 47 19.06 4.78 -3.25
N VAL A 48 18.45 5.72 -2.54
CA VAL A 48 19.00 7.09 -2.43
C VAL A 48 20.32 7.10 -1.66
N PHE A 49 20.44 6.30 -0.61
CA PHE A 49 21.68 6.17 0.15
C PHE A 49 22.81 5.57 -0.69
N ASP A 50 22.53 4.77 -1.72
CA ASP A 50 23.56 4.25 -2.62
C ASP A 50 23.95 5.27 -3.71
N SER A 51 23.07 6.22 -4.05
CA SER A 51 23.36 7.27 -5.04
C SER A 51 24.50 8.20 -4.55
N PRO A 52 25.64 8.32 -5.27
CA PRO A 52 26.87 8.89 -4.72
C PRO A 52 26.76 10.28 -4.08
N GLN A 53 26.02 11.21 -4.69
CA GLN A 53 25.93 12.60 -4.24
C GLN A 53 24.95 12.82 -3.08
N TRP A 54 24.16 11.81 -2.71
CA TRP A 54 23.05 11.97 -1.78
C TRP A 54 23.36 11.47 -0.38
N ARG A 55 22.93 12.23 0.62
CA ARG A 55 22.73 11.76 1.99
C ARG A 55 21.23 11.69 2.31
N VAL A 56 20.87 10.80 3.23
CA VAL A 56 19.48 10.50 3.54
C VAL A 56 19.20 10.80 5.02
N GLU A 57 18.11 11.53 5.27
CA GLU A 57 17.50 11.62 6.59
C GLU A 57 16.06 11.14 6.54
N ARG A 58 15.53 10.72 7.67
CA ARG A 58 14.19 10.17 7.82
C ARG A 58 13.32 11.11 8.63
N LEU A 59 12.02 11.01 8.42
CA LEU A 59 11.04 11.73 9.22
C LEU A 59 9.80 10.87 9.42
N PHE A 60 9.28 10.86 10.64
CA PHE A 60 8.08 10.12 11.03
C PHE A 60 7.12 11.04 11.76
N THR A 61 5.82 10.79 11.66
CA THR A 61 4.79 11.67 12.22
C THR A 61 4.84 11.75 13.76
N ASP A 62 5.42 10.75 14.42
CA ASP A 62 5.52 10.64 15.89
C ASP A 62 6.90 11.01 16.46
N THR A 63 7.86 11.40 15.59
CA THR A 63 9.20 11.84 15.99
C THR A 63 9.38 13.36 15.98
N GLY A 64 8.31 14.11 15.66
CA GLY A 64 8.31 15.57 15.54
C GLY A 64 8.51 16.05 14.11
N ILE A 65 8.74 17.35 13.95
CA ILE A 65 8.82 18.04 12.64
C ILE A 65 10.25 18.20 12.11
N ARG A 66 11.25 17.70 12.85
CA ARG A 66 12.66 17.71 12.46
C ARG A 66 13.09 16.28 12.18
N THR A 67 14.06 16.12 11.30
CA THR A 67 14.53 14.81 10.87
C THR A 67 15.06 13.95 12.01
N PHE A 68 14.98 12.65 11.82
CA PHE A 68 15.32 11.65 12.81
C PHE A 68 16.83 11.62 13.10
N GLU A 69 17.68 11.67 12.09
CA GLU A 69 19.14 11.50 12.18
C GLU A 69 19.83 12.69 12.84
N LYS A 70 19.75 13.88 12.24
CA LYS A 70 20.52 15.05 12.67
C LYS A 70 19.65 16.19 13.20
N SER A 71 18.33 15.96 13.30
CA SER A 71 17.37 16.96 13.76
C SER A 71 17.49 18.26 12.98
N ILE A 72 17.55 18.15 11.66
CA ILE A 72 17.51 19.31 10.74
C ILE A 72 16.05 19.65 10.39
N PRO A 73 15.74 20.91 10.05
CA PRO A 73 14.45 21.29 9.50
C PRO A 73 14.25 20.62 8.13
N VAL A 74 13.04 20.13 7.85
CA VAL A 74 12.70 19.51 6.56
C VAL A 74 12.86 20.48 5.40
N ALA A 75 12.68 21.79 5.66
CA ALA A 75 12.86 22.85 4.67
C ALA A 75 14.31 23.00 4.15
N GLU A 76 15.31 22.40 4.83
CA GLU A 76 16.71 22.38 4.36
C GLU A 76 16.98 21.24 3.37
N ALA A 77 15.99 20.38 3.09
CA ALA A 77 16.13 19.31 2.11
C ALA A 77 16.21 19.86 0.68
N ASP A 78 16.88 19.13 -0.20
CA ASP A 78 16.79 19.33 -1.64
C ASP A 78 15.53 18.62 -2.19
N ILE A 79 15.31 17.38 -1.72
CA ILE A 79 14.13 16.58 -2.05
C ILE A 79 13.52 16.00 -0.77
N VAL A 80 12.20 16.14 -0.64
CA VAL A 80 11.38 15.46 0.35
C VAL A 80 10.64 14.32 -0.35
N GLY A 81 10.95 13.08 0.02
CA GLY A 81 10.37 11.88 -0.57
C GLY A 81 9.32 11.24 0.33
N LEU A 82 8.16 10.87 -0.22
CA LEU A 82 7.11 10.15 0.49
C LEU A 82 6.67 8.90 -0.28
N THR A 83 6.37 7.82 0.44
CA THR A 83 5.67 6.65 -0.10
C THR A 83 4.29 6.55 0.52
N LEU A 84 3.24 6.66 -0.30
CA LEU A 84 1.85 6.53 0.14
C LEU A 84 1.28 5.19 -0.33
N GLY A 85 0.96 4.32 0.62
CA GLY A 85 0.30 3.05 0.43
C GLY A 85 -1.22 3.15 0.36
N PHE A 86 -1.83 4.05 1.13
CA PHE A 86 -3.30 4.15 1.24
C PHE A 86 -3.79 5.59 1.18
N GLU A 87 -5.03 5.78 0.76
CA GLU A 87 -5.66 7.10 0.60
C GLU A 87 -5.65 7.93 1.89
N ILE A 88 -5.79 7.27 3.05
CA ILE A 88 -5.83 7.94 4.35
C ILE A 88 -4.51 8.65 4.70
N GLU A 89 -3.39 8.21 4.12
CA GLU A 89 -2.07 8.77 4.43
C GLU A 89 -1.88 10.18 3.84
N ILE A 90 -2.77 10.63 2.94
CA ILE A 90 -2.80 12.01 2.45
C ILE A 90 -3.00 12.99 3.61
N PHE A 91 -3.79 12.63 4.63
CA PHE A 91 -3.96 13.49 5.79
C PHE A 91 -2.64 13.65 6.56
N SER A 92 -1.88 12.56 6.75
CA SER A 92 -0.56 12.62 7.36
C SER A 92 0.42 13.48 6.55
N LEU A 93 0.39 13.36 5.22
CA LEU A 93 1.20 14.20 4.32
C LEU A 93 0.86 15.68 4.48
N VAL A 94 -0.43 16.03 4.43
CA VAL A 94 -0.88 17.42 4.55
C VAL A 94 -0.57 17.99 5.93
N GLN A 95 -0.80 17.21 7.00
CA GLN A 95 -0.45 17.61 8.36
C GLN A 95 1.04 17.89 8.49
N LEU A 96 1.87 17.00 7.94
CA LEU A 96 3.32 17.15 7.97
C LEU A 96 3.75 18.48 7.32
N PHE A 97 3.18 18.85 6.19
CA PHE A 97 3.51 20.11 5.53
C PHE A 97 3.08 21.33 6.36
N MET A 98 1.87 21.30 6.93
CA MET A 98 1.41 22.36 7.83
C MET A 98 2.32 22.55 9.04
N ASP A 99 2.83 21.47 9.61
CA ASP A 99 3.62 21.51 10.85
C ASP A 99 5.12 21.80 10.59
N SER A 100 5.65 21.43 9.42
CA SER A 100 7.07 21.60 9.07
C SER A 100 7.41 22.92 8.40
N GLY A 101 6.42 23.77 8.12
CA GLY A 101 6.61 25.05 7.42
C GLY A 101 6.82 24.93 5.91
N LEU A 102 6.66 23.72 5.35
CA LEU A 102 6.61 23.51 3.91
C LEU A 102 5.29 24.05 3.35
N GLU A 103 5.33 24.73 2.21
CA GLU A 103 4.09 25.12 1.55
C GLU A 103 3.33 23.87 1.10
N VAL A 104 2.06 23.81 1.50
CA VAL A 104 1.19 22.65 1.32
C VAL A 104 0.90 22.44 -0.16
N TYR A 105 0.61 23.51 -0.90
CA TYR A 105 0.28 23.43 -2.31
C TYR A 105 1.53 23.54 -3.18
N ALA A 106 1.77 22.56 -4.04
CA ALA A 106 2.95 22.50 -4.90
C ALA A 106 3.07 23.73 -5.84
N ASN A 107 1.96 24.34 -6.23
CA ASN A 107 1.95 25.54 -7.06
C ASN A 107 2.29 26.85 -6.31
N LYS A 108 2.35 26.82 -4.98
CA LYS A 108 2.70 27.97 -4.13
C LYS A 108 4.11 27.86 -3.52
N ARG A 109 4.78 26.71 -3.69
CA ARG A 109 6.15 26.51 -3.21
C ARG A 109 7.09 27.50 -3.87
N ALA A 110 7.90 28.16 -3.05
CA ALA A 110 8.94 29.07 -3.49
C ALA A 110 10.11 28.30 -4.11
N GLU A 111 10.96 29.03 -4.82
CA GLU A 111 12.13 28.49 -5.52
C GLU A 111 13.08 27.74 -4.58
N ASN A 112 13.29 28.28 -3.38
CA ASN A 112 14.21 27.77 -2.37
C ASN A 112 13.63 26.68 -1.47
N GLN A 113 12.39 26.24 -1.69
CA GLN A 113 11.82 25.11 -0.95
C GLN A 113 12.14 23.79 -1.65
N PRO A 114 12.25 22.67 -0.91
CA PRO A 114 12.52 21.36 -1.50
C PRO A 114 11.51 20.99 -2.59
N LEU A 115 11.93 20.13 -3.52
CA LEU A 115 10.99 19.39 -4.35
C LEU A 115 10.32 18.29 -3.51
N VAL A 116 9.01 18.15 -3.63
CA VAL A 116 8.27 17.04 -3.03
C VAL A 116 8.05 15.96 -4.07
N LEU A 117 8.69 14.80 -3.84
CA LEU A 117 8.55 13.58 -4.63
C LEU A 117 7.65 12.58 -3.88
N VAL A 118 6.53 12.21 -4.49
CA VAL A 118 5.60 11.23 -3.91
C VAL A 118 5.48 10.00 -4.79
N GLY A 119 5.68 8.82 -4.21
CA GLY A 119 5.47 7.54 -4.89
C GLY A 119 4.59 6.60 -4.08
N GLY A 120 4.64 5.33 -4.43
CA GLY A 120 3.94 4.24 -3.74
C GLY A 120 2.65 3.80 -4.43
N PRO A 121 1.95 2.81 -3.84
CA PRO A 121 0.73 2.23 -4.40
C PRO A 121 -0.36 3.28 -4.72
N LEU A 122 -0.58 4.25 -3.84
CA LEU A 122 -1.60 5.28 -4.05
C LEU A 122 -1.29 6.15 -5.27
N ALA A 123 -0.03 6.58 -5.42
CA ALA A 123 0.44 7.33 -6.59
C ALA A 123 0.22 6.56 -7.90
N SER A 124 0.33 5.23 -7.85
CA SER A 124 0.14 4.35 -9.00
C SER A 124 -1.32 3.94 -9.26
N LEU A 125 -2.25 4.30 -8.36
CA LEU A 125 -3.69 4.07 -8.50
C LEU A 125 -4.43 5.35 -8.88
N ASN A 126 -4.18 6.43 -8.15
CA ASN A 126 -4.83 7.72 -8.37
C ASN A 126 -3.86 8.84 -8.03
N PRO A 127 -3.01 9.28 -8.99
CA PRO A 127 -2.06 10.36 -8.73
C PRO A 127 -2.76 11.72 -8.54
N GLU A 128 -4.01 11.88 -8.99
CA GLU A 128 -4.74 13.16 -8.91
C GLU A 128 -5.15 13.53 -7.49
N ILE A 129 -5.30 12.57 -6.58
CA ILE A 129 -5.58 12.89 -5.17
C ILE A 129 -4.33 13.43 -4.43
N ILE A 130 -3.14 13.16 -4.97
CA ILE A 130 -1.84 13.63 -4.45
C ILE A 130 -1.39 14.90 -5.17
N ALA A 131 -1.80 15.07 -6.43
CA ALA A 131 -1.38 16.12 -7.35
C ALA A 131 -1.30 17.55 -6.78
N PRO A 132 -2.24 18.04 -5.92
CA PRO A 132 -2.13 19.39 -5.36
C PRO A 132 -0.91 19.59 -4.46
N PHE A 133 -0.36 18.52 -3.89
CA PHE A 133 0.64 18.55 -2.83
C PHE A 133 2.03 18.06 -3.26
N ALA A 134 2.16 17.48 -4.45
CA ALA A 134 3.41 16.94 -4.95
C ALA A 134 3.93 17.77 -6.13
N ASP A 135 5.25 18.04 -6.14
CA ASP A 135 5.91 18.60 -7.31
C ASP A 135 6.10 17.51 -8.36
N ILE A 136 6.47 16.31 -7.89
CA ILE A 136 6.69 15.12 -8.70
C ILE A 136 5.93 13.95 -8.10
N VAL A 137 5.18 13.23 -8.91
CA VAL A 137 4.54 11.97 -8.56
C VAL A 137 5.19 10.86 -9.38
N PHE A 138 5.79 9.87 -8.71
CA PHE A 138 6.41 8.72 -9.36
C PHE A 138 5.41 7.56 -9.44
N ILE A 139 5.15 7.09 -10.67
CA ILE A 139 4.17 6.04 -10.95
C ILE A 139 4.88 4.74 -11.29
N GLY A 140 4.67 3.72 -10.44
CA GLY A 140 5.26 2.40 -10.58
C GLY A 140 6.38 2.12 -9.57
N GLU A 141 7.28 1.24 -9.98
CA GLU A 141 8.38 0.71 -9.15
C GLU A 141 9.65 1.52 -9.40
N SER A 142 10.28 1.99 -8.33
CA SER A 142 11.29 3.05 -8.40
C SER A 142 12.72 2.56 -8.31
N GLU A 143 12.97 1.30 -7.98
CA GLU A 143 14.31 0.80 -7.66
C GLU A 143 15.32 1.01 -8.80
N GLU A 144 14.86 0.94 -10.05
CA GLU A 144 15.70 1.14 -11.25
C GLU A 144 15.72 2.59 -11.73
N SER A 145 14.58 3.29 -11.74
CA SER A 145 14.49 4.64 -12.34
C SER A 145 14.77 5.78 -11.37
N LEU A 146 14.73 5.54 -10.05
CA LEU A 146 15.00 6.60 -9.06
C LEU A 146 16.45 7.11 -9.12
N PRO A 147 17.50 6.27 -9.24
CA PRO A 147 18.87 6.76 -9.43
C PRO A 147 19.02 7.67 -10.65
N ASP A 148 18.38 7.33 -11.77
CA ASP A 148 18.41 8.14 -13.00
C ASP A 148 17.69 9.48 -12.78
N LEU A 149 16.55 9.46 -12.08
CA LEU A 149 15.82 10.68 -11.73
C LEU A 149 16.63 11.61 -10.82
N LEU A 150 17.36 11.04 -9.85
CA LEU A 150 18.24 11.81 -8.97
C LEU A 150 19.39 12.42 -9.78
N THR A 151 20.03 11.65 -10.66
CA THR A 151 21.09 12.14 -11.54
C THR A 151 20.60 13.29 -12.43
N ALA A 152 19.40 13.16 -13.00
CA ALA A 152 18.79 14.22 -13.81
C ALA A 152 18.49 15.49 -13.00
N TRP A 153 18.11 15.33 -11.73
CA TRP A 153 17.95 16.48 -10.84
C TRP A 153 19.30 17.15 -10.54
N GLU A 154 20.36 16.36 -10.33
CA GLU A 154 21.73 16.87 -10.14
C GLU A 154 22.19 17.70 -11.35
N GLU A 155 21.99 17.17 -12.56
CA GLU A 155 22.28 17.88 -13.82
C GLU A 155 21.51 19.20 -13.92
N ALA A 156 20.24 19.23 -13.52
CA ALA A 156 19.44 20.45 -13.52
C ALA A 156 20.00 21.51 -12.55
N GLN A 157 20.53 21.09 -11.40
CA GLN A 157 21.19 22.00 -10.46
C GLN A 157 22.52 22.52 -11.03
N ASP A 158 23.32 21.67 -11.67
CA ASP A 158 24.60 22.08 -12.25
C ASP A 158 24.42 23.03 -13.46
N LEU A 159 23.26 22.99 -14.11
CA LEU A 159 22.83 23.91 -15.16
C LEU A 159 22.14 25.19 -14.65
N ASP A 160 21.99 25.35 -13.33
CA ASP A 160 21.30 26.47 -12.68
C ASP A 160 19.87 26.68 -13.22
N LEU A 161 19.16 25.58 -13.50
CA LEU A 161 17.78 25.62 -13.97
C LEU A 161 16.85 26.09 -12.85
N SER A 162 15.89 26.96 -13.18
CA SER A 162 14.81 27.28 -12.25
C SER A 162 14.00 26.03 -11.88
N ARG A 163 13.22 26.09 -10.81
CA ARG A 163 12.30 25.02 -10.36
C ARG A 163 11.36 24.61 -11.49
N GLN A 164 10.82 25.57 -12.23
CA GLN A 164 9.91 25.27 -13.33
C GLN A 164 10.63 24.55 -14.48
N GLU A 165 11.84 24.98 -14.84
CA GLU A 165 12.66 24.34 -15.87
C GLU A 165 13.12 22.94 -15.43
N THR A 166 13.55 22.80 -14.18
CA THR A 166 13.88 21.52 -13.54
C THR A 166 12.68 20.58 -13.61
N LEU A 167 11.49 21.01 -13.17
CA LEU A 167 10.28 20.19 -13.24
C LEU A 167 9.90 19.82 -14.67
N PHE A 168 10.08 20.72 -15.63
CA PHE A 168 9.84 20.43 -17.04
C PHE A 168 10.86 19.43 -17.60
N TYR A 169 12.14 19.54 -17.22
CA TYR A 169 13.20 18.60 -17.58
C TYR A 169 12.89 17.20 -17.05
N LEU A 170 12.59 17.09 -15.75
CA LEU A 170 12.27 15.82 -15.09
C LEU A 170 10.97 15.19 -15.60
N SER A 171 10.01 15.98 -16.11
CA SER A 171 8.75 15.47 -16.69
C SER A 171 8.93 14.53 -17.89
N ARG A 172 10.13 14.48 -18.48
CA ARG A 172 10.47 13.61 -19.61
C ARG A 172 10.87 12.20 -19.16
N PHE A 173 11.15 12.01 -17.88
CA PHE A 173 11.58 10.73 -17.35
C PHE A 173 10.41 9.74 -17.25
N PRO A 174 10.60 8.47 -17.63
CA PRO A 174 9.55 7.47 -17.51
C PRO A 174 9.05 7.34 -16.06
N GLY A 175 7.73 7.22 -15.87
CA GLY A 175 7.10 7.16 -14.55
C GLY A 175 6.90 8.50 -13.86
N VAL A 176 7.48 9.59 -14.38
CA VAL A 176 7.40 10.90 -13.75
C VAL A 176 6.17 11.66 -14.21
N TYR A 177 5.25 11.88 -13.28
CA TYR A 177 4.13 12.79 -13.44
C TYR A 177 4.41 14.11 -12.72
N VAL A 178 4.32 15.23 -13.43
CA VAL A 178 4.49 16.57 -12.86
C VAL A 178 3.17 17.34 -12.94
N PRO A 179 2.37 17.37 -11.85
CA PRO A 179 0.99 17.85 -11.90
C PRO A 179 0.80 19.29 -12.40
N ARG A 180 1.82 20.14 -12.21
CA ARG A 180 1.80 21.56 -12.60
C ARG A 180 1.54 21.76 -14.10
N PHE A 181 1.88 20.79 -14.95
CA PHE A 181 1.71 20.92 -16.40
C PHE A 181 0.40 20.33 -16.92
N TYR A 182 -0.48 19.86 -16.04
CA TYR A 182 -1.74 19.20 -16.39
C TYR A 182 -2.90 19.86 -15.64
N PHE A 183 -3.92 20.29 -16.36
CA PHE A 183 -5.09 20.96 -15.80
C PHE A 183 -6.33 20.09 -16.02
N PRO A 184 -6.90 19.47 -14.97
CA PRO A 184 -8.04 18.58 -15.12
C PRO A 184 -9.30 19.34 -15.54
N MET A 185 -10.02 18.83 -16.52
CA MET A 185 -11.28 19.39 -16.98
C MET A 185 -12.45 18.52 -16.51
N VAL A 186 -13.37 19.10 -15.74
CA VAL A 186 -14.54 18.40 -15.18
C VAL A 186 -15.82 19.16 -15.48
N LYS A 187 -16.87 18.45 -15.88
CA LYS A 187 -18.24 18.99 -16.03
C LYS A 187 -19.21 18.08 -15.26
N GLY A 188 -19.59 18.48 -14.05
CA GLY A 188 -20.41 17.65 -13.17
C GLY A 188 -19.69 16.35 -12.82
N SER A 189 -20.32 15.22 -13.13
CA SER A 189 -19.73 13.87 -12.96
C SER A 189 -18.95 13.39 -14.19
N ILE A 190 -18.69 14.23 -15.19
CA ILE A 190 -17.94 13.84 -16.40
C ILE A 190 -16.52 14.40 -16.31
N PHE A 191 -15.52 13.52 -16.28
CA PHE A 191 -14.11 13.89 -16.42
C PHE A 191 -13.75 13.94 -17.92
N LYS A 192 -13.24 15.08 -18.39
CA LYS A 192 -12.98 15.33 -19.82
C LYS A 192 -11.52 15.14 -20.24
N GLY A 193 -10.64 14.80 -19.30
CA GLY A 193 -9.20 14.73 -19.53
C GLY A 193 -8.45 15.94 -18.98
N PHE A 194 -7.25 16.17 -19.53
CA PHE A 194 -6.33 17.19 -19.08
C PHE A 194 -5.98 18.14 -20.22
N GLU A 195 -6.03 19.45 -19.95
CA GLU A 195 -5.29 20.42 -20.74
C GLU A 195 -3.83 20.39 -20.31
N LYS A 196 -2.90 20.45 -21.27
CA LYS A 196 -1.45 20.32 -21.02
C LYS A 196 -0.73 21.60 -21.39
N VAL A 197 0.32 21.92 -20.64
CA VAL A 197 1.23 23.02 -20.95
C VAL A 197 2.61 22.47 -21.31
N GLY A 198 3.10 22.81 -22.50
CA GLY A 198 4.39 22.38 -23.01
C GLY A 198 4.41 20.94 -23.56
N GLY A 199 5.61 20.46 -23.88
CA GLY A 199 5.86 19.13 -24.48
C GLY A 199 5.85 17.98 -23.48
N VAL A 200 4.94 17.98 -22.51
CA VAL A 200 4.84 16.91 -21.50
C VAL A 200 4.04 15.69 -22.04
N PRO A 201 4.34 14.47 -21.55
CA PRO A 201 3.68 13.25 -22.04
C PRO A 201 2.15 13.33 -21.95
N GLU A 202 1.42 12.70 -22.87
CA GLU A 202 -0.05 12.63 -22.80
C GLU A 202 -0.53 11.75 -21.65
N ARG A 203 0.15 10.62 -21.44
CA ARG A 203 -0.03 9.71 -20.33
C ARG A 203 1.32 9.30 -19.79
N ILE A 204 1.35 8.95 -18.52
CA ILE A 204 2.57 8.58 -17.82
C ILE A 204 2.68 7.06 -17.79
N GLN A 205 3.74 6.55 -18.40
CA GLN A 205 4.02 5.13 -18.41
C GLN A 205 4.42 4.66 -17.01
N LYS A 206 3.66 3.73 -16.45
CA LYS A 206 3.98 3.09 -15.16
C LYS A 206 5.28 2.28 -15.27
N GLN A 207 6.22 2.58 -14.38
CA GLN A 207 7.51 1.88 -14.33
C GLN A 207 7.42 0.53 -13.65
N ARG A 208 8.29 -0.37 -14.09
CA ARG A 208 8.45 -1.71 -13.54
C ARG A 208 9.92 -2.05 -13.46
N VAL A 209 10.26 -2.75 -12.39
CA VAL A 209 11.61 -3.24 -12.18
C VAL A 209 11.74 -4.71 -12.57
N ASP A 210 12.89 -5.09 -13.09
CA ASP A 210 13.30 -6.49 -13.05
C ASP A 210 13.70 -6.86 -11.62
N VAL A 211 12.79 -7.57 -10.93
CA VAL A 211 12.98 -7.95 -9.52
C VAL A 211 14.21 -8.84 -9.30
N SER A 212 14.75 -9.48 -10.35
CA SER A 212 15.93 -10.34 -10.25
C SER A 212 17.24 -9.56 -10.03
N ARG A 213 17.20 -8.22 -10.13
CA ARG A 213 18.36 -7.34 -9.97
C ARG A 213 18.44 -6.67 -8.60
N PHE A 214 17.39 -6.74 -7.79
CA PHE A 214 17.27 -5.94 -6.57
C PHE A 214 16.86 -6.79 -5.36
N GLU A 215 17.74 -6.80 -4.35
CA GLU A 215 17.43 -7.31 -3.02
C GLU A 215 16.43 -6.37 -2.32
N VAL A 216 15.35 -6.93 -1.77
CA VAL A 216 14.34 -6.15 -1.02
C VAL A 216 14.11 -6.83 0.32
N PHE A 217 14.79 -6.32 1.33
CA PHE A 217 14.72 -6.79 2.71
C PHE A 217 14.92 -5.64 3.70
N SER A 218 14.72 -5.88 4.99
CA SER A 218 14.97 -4.89 6.04
C SER A 218 16.46 -4.52 6.09
N HIS A 219 16.84 -3.42 5.43
CA HIS A 219 18.19 -2.86 5.47
C HIS A 219 18.50 -2.20 6.82
N ILE A 220 17.49 -1.61 7.46
CA ILE A 220 17.56 -1.08 8.82
C ILE A 220 16.66 -1.98 9.68
N TYR A 221 17.29 -2.74 10.57
CA TYR A 221 16.61 -3.62 11.52
C TYR A 221 16.46 -2.92 12.86
N THR A 222 15.28 -3.05 13.49
CA THR A 222 15.05 -2.61 14.87
C THR A 222 14.04 -3.52 15.56
N SER A 223 14.20 -3.74 16.87
CA SER A 223 13.23 -4.50 17.68
C SER A 223 11.93 -3.71 17.95
N GLN A 224 11.93 -2.41 17.66
CA GLN A 224 10.77 -1.50 17.78
C GLN A 224 10.03 -1.31 16.45
N SER A 225 10.21 -2.22 15.47
CA SER A 225 9.35 -2.25 14.30
C SER A 225 7.97 -2.82 14.66
N PHE A 226 6.95 -2.54 13.85
CA PHE A 226 5.59 -3.03 14.07
C PHE A 226 5.53 -4.57 14.14
N PHE A 227 6.27 -5.24 13.26
CA PHE A 227 6.54 -6.68 13.35
C PHE A 227 7.77 -6.93 14.21
N LYS A 228 7.59 -6.80 15.54
CA LYS A 228 8.68 -6.86 16.52
C LYS A 228 9.62 -8.02 16.27
N ASN A 229 10.92 -7.69 16.27
CA ASN A 229 12.04 -8.59 16.06
C ASN A 229 12.07 -9.30 14.69
N MET A 230 11.18 -9.00 13.74
CA MET A 230 11.10 -9.68 12.46
C MET A 230 11.96 -8.99 11.39
N GLY A 231 12.73 -9.77 10.64
CA GLY A 231 13.42 -9.33 9.43
C GLY A 231 12.49 -9.56 8.24
N LEU A 232 12.11 -8.49 7.54
CA LEU A 232 11.20 -8.58 6.41
C LEU A 232 11.98 -8.78 5.11
N MET A 233 11.42 -9.54 4.18
CA MET A 233 11.99 -9.72 2.84
C MET A 233 10.90 -10.01 1.81
N GLU A 234 11.06 -9.49 0.60
CA GLU A 234 10.14 -9.72 -0.52
C GLU A 234 10.71 -10.78 -1.47
N ILE A 235 10.01 -11.90 -1.68
CA ILE A 235 10.49 -12.96 -2.61
C ILE A 235 9.83 -12.90 -4.00
N ASN A 236 8.71 -12.18 -4.12
CA ASN A 236 8.05 -11.94 -5.40
C ASN A 236 7.19 -10.67 -5.38
N ARG A 237 6.89 -10.19 -6.58
CA ARG A 237 6.05 -9.03 -6.84
C ARG A 237 5.03 -9.36 -7.92
N GLY A 238 3.79 -8.93 -7.74
CA GLY A 238 2.68 -9.37 -8.60
C GLY A 238 2.12 -10.73 -8.19
N CYS A 239 1.02 -11.14 -8.82
CA CYS A 239 0.23 -12.29 -8.39
C CYS A 239 -0.23 -13.10 -9.61
N SER A 240 -0.21 -14.43 -9.50
CA SER A 240 -0.72 -15.31 -10.57
C SER A 240 -2.25 -15.25 -10.70
N TYR A 241 -2.93 -14.82 -9.64
CA TYR A 241 -4.39 -14.73 -9.59
C TYR A 241 -4.94 -13.43 -10.18
N ARG A 242 -6.10 -13.54 -10.81
CA ARG A 242 -6.84 -12.43 -11.43
C ARG A 242 -8.05 -11.99 -10.61
N CYS A 243 -7.84 -11.71 -9.32
CA CYS A 243 -8.92 -11.20 -8.47
C CYS A 243 -9.41 -9.84 -9.00
N ARG A 244 -10.72 -9.71 -9.27
CA ARG A 244 -11.33 -8.55 -9.94
C ARG A 244 -11.25 -7.24 -9.15
N PHE A 245 -11.19 -7.33 -7.83
CA PHE A 245 -11.17 -6.20 -6.89
C PHE A 245 -9.74 -5.75 -6.52
N CYS A 246 -8.72 -6.52 -6.89
CA CYS A 246 -7.41 -6.42 -6.27
C CYS A 246 -6.56 -5.28 -6.88
N ALA A 247 -6.38 -4.19 -6.12
CA ALA A 247 -5.49 -3.10 -6.48
C ALA A 247 -4.04 -3.57 -6.71
N GLY A 248 -3.53 -4.49 -5.87
CA GLY A 248 -2.20 -5.07 -6.09
C GLY A 248 -2.07 -5.80 -7.43
N GLY A 249 -3.17 -6.41 -7.91
CA GLY A 249 -3.24 -6.99 -9.26
C GLY A 249 -3.17 -5.94 -10.36
N ALA A 250 -3.80 -4.78 -10.18
CA ALA A 250 -3.74 -3.68 -11.16
C ALA A 250 -2.36 -3.01 -11.21
N ILE A 251 -1.67 -2.92 -10.07
CA ILE A 251 -0.37 -2.24 -9.98
C ILE A 251 0.76 -3.18 -10.43
N TYR A 252 0.83 -4.39 -9.87
CA TYR A 252 2.06 -5.20 -9.85
C TYR A 252 2.12 -6.38 -10.82
N ARG A 253 1.02 -6.74 -11.50
CA ARG A 253 1.04 -7.82 -12.51
C ARG A 253 2.07 -7.53 -13.61
N PRO A 254 2.64 -8.57 -14.26
CA PRO A 254 2.49 -10.00 -13.95
C PRO A 254 3.30 -10.42 -12.69
N LEU A 255 3.12 -11.67 -12.23
CA LEU A 255 3.95 -12.27 -11.19
C LEU A 255 5.41 -12.35 -11.66
N ARG A 256 6.32 -11.76 -10.88
CA ARG A 256 7.77 -11.78 -11.06
C ARG A 256 8.42 -12.25 -9.77
N GLN A 257 9.43 -13.10 -9.87
CA GLN A 257 10.00 -13.83 -8.74
C GLN A 257 11.50 -13.58 -8.68
N ARG A 258 12.04 -13.45 -7.46
CA ARG A 258 13.48 -13.30 -7.26
C ARG A 258 14.17 -14.65 -7.37
N PRO A 259 15.35 -14.76 -8.00
CA PRO A 259 16.12 -16.00 -8.03
C PRO A 259 16.41 -16.54 -6.63
N ILE A 260 16.43 -17.86 -6.47
CA ILE A 260 16.63 -18.48 -5.16
C ILE A 260 17.95 -18.05 -4.50
N GLU A 261 19.00 -17.85 -5.28
CA GLU A 261 20.32 -17.44 -4.79
C GLU A 261 20.25 -16.07 -4.12
N MET A 262 19.50 -15.14 -4.73
CA MET A 262 19.22 -13.83 -4.14
C MET A 262 18.40 -13.97 -2.86
N VAL A 263 17.39 -14.85 -2.86
CA VAL A 263 16.55 -15.09 -1.68
C VAL A 263 17.35 -15.66 -0.51
N MET A 264 18.22 -16.64 -0.76
CA MET A 264 19.12 -17.21 0.26
C MET A 264 20.08 -16.15 0.81
N LYS A 265 20.67 -15.33 -0.07
CA LYS A 265 21.53 -14.22 0.35
C LYS A 265 20.81 -13.21 1.25
N MET A 266 19.54 -12.90 0.97
CA MET A 266 18.73 -12.04 1.85
C MET A 266 18.48 -12.69 3.22
N ILE A 267 18.28 -14.01 3.28
CA ILE A 267 18.14 -14.76 4.54
C ILE A 267 19.45 -14.67 5.35
N ASP A 268 20.60 -14.93 4.71
CA ASP A 268 21.93 -14.88 5.36
C ASP A 268 22.25 -13.47 5.90
N ASN A 269 21.83 -12.43 5.16
CA ASN A 269 21.98 -11.05 5.61
C ASN A 269 21.15 -10.75 6.87
N LEU A 270 19.94 -11.31 6.96
CA LEU A 270 19.03 -11.10 8.09
C LEU A 270 19.40 -11.95 9.33
N GLU A 271 20.07 -13.08 9.15
CA GLU A 271 20.49 -13.99 10.23
C GLU A 271 21.35 -13.29 11.30
N LYS A 272 22.13 -12.29 10.88
CA LYS A 272 22.96 -11.45 11.76
C LYS A 272 22.14 -10.62 12.76
N PHE A 273 20.85 -10.44 12.48
CA PHE A 273 19.97 -9.56 13.26
C PHE A 273 18.84 -10.32 13.94
N THR A 274 18.33 -11.39 13.35
CA THR A 274 17.13 -12.08 13.86
C THR A 274 17.08 -13.54 13.46
N SER A 275 16.27 -14.31 14.19
CA SER A 275 15.82 -15.66 13.84
C SER A 275 14.34 -15.70 13.42
N HIS A 276 13.73 -14.55 13.14
CA HIS A 276 12.32 -14.42 12.73
C HIS A 276 12.21 -13.71 11.38
N LEU A 277 11.71 -14.40 10.35
CA LEU A 277 11.51 -13.86 9.01
C LEU A 277 10.04 -13.54 8.73
N GLY A 278 9.80 -12.39 8.12
CA GLY A 278 8.54 -12.05 7.48
C GLY A 278 8.72 -12.10 5.97
N ILE A 279 8.20 -13.16 5.34
CA ILE A 279 8.26 -13.28 3.88
C ILE A 279 7.03 -12.58 3.30
N ILE A 280 7.30 -11.50 2.58
CA ILE A 280 6.33 -10.63 1.95
C ILE A 280 6.26 -10.96 0.45
N GLY A 281 5.05 -10.93 -0.10
CA GLY A 281 4.79 -11.13 -1.51
C GLY A 281 3.31 -11.30 -1.73
N SER A 282 2.83 -10.93 -2.92
CA SER A 282 1.42 -11.07 -3.28
C SER A 282 1.02 -12.50 -3.64
N ASP A 283 1.99 -13.40 -3.89
CA ASP A 283 1.74 -14.81 -4.13
C ASP A 283 2.96 -15.70 -3.81
N VAL A 284 3.37 -15.73 -2.55
CA VAL A 284 4.61 -16.41 -2.09
C VAL A 284 4.67 -17.90 -2.41
N LEU A 285 3.53 -18.60 -2.38
CA LEU A 285 3.48 -20.06 -2.59
C LEU A 285 3.68 -20.47 -4.05
N SER A 286 3.48 -19.53 -4.99
CA SER A 286 3.69 -19.78 -6.42
C SER A 286 5.16 -19.65 -6.84
N HIS A 287 6.07 -19.33 -5.91
CA HIS A 287 7.50 -19.38 -6.18
C HIS A 287 7.91 -20.82 -6.56
N PRO A 288 8.56 -21.05 -7.71
CA PRO A 288 8.85 -22.40 -8.21
C PRO A 288 9.72 -23.20 -7.23
N GLN A 289 10.59 -22.50 -6.50
CA GLN A 289 11.49 -23.06 -5.50
C GLN A 289 11.06 -22.72 -4.06
N TRP A 290 9.75 -22.51 -3.82
CA TRP A 290 9.24 -22.16 -2.49
C TRP A 290 9.68 -23.17 -1.42
N GLU A 291 9.60 -24.47 -1.70
CA GLU A 291 10.00 -25.50 -0.73
C GLU A 291 11.47 -25.38 -0.34
N ASP A 292 12.36 -25.08 -1.29
CA ASP A 292 13.80 -24.99 -1.03
C ASP A 292 14.14 -23.75 -0.21
N ILE A 293 13.49 -22.61 -0.50
CA ILE A 293 13.58 -21.39 0.32
C ILE A 293 13.18 -21.70 1.77
N ILE A 294 12.07 -22.41 1.97
CA ILE A 294 11.56 -22.72 3.30
C ILE A 294 12.44 -23.74 4.03
N LYS A 295 12.94 -24.77 3.34
CA LYS A 295 13.93 -25.71 3.89
C LYS A 295 15.21 -24.98 4.31
N TYR A 296 15.67 -24.02 3.51
CA TYR A 296 16.84 -23.21 3.83
C TYR A 296 16.61 -22.36 5.09
N ALA A 297 15.45 -21.70 5.20
CA ALA A 297 15.10 -20.95 6.40
C ALA A 297 15.06 -21.84 7.66
N ILE A 298 14.44 -23.03 7.58
CA ILE A 298 14.39 -24.00 8.69
C ILE A 298 15.81 -24.45 9.09
N LYS A 299 16.65 -24.77 8.10
CA LYS A 299 18.03 -25.22 8.32
C LYS A 299 18.84 -24.18 9.08
N ASN A 300 18.64 -22.90 8.79
CA ASN A 300 19.26 -21.77 9.48
C ASN A 300 18.46 -21.32 10.73
N ALA A 301 17.65 -22.22 11.31
CA ALA A 301 16.91 -22.04 12.55
C ALA A 301 15.95 -20.83 12.58
N PHE A 302 15.44 -20.40 11.42
CA PHE A 302 14.43 -19.34 11.37
C PHE A 302 13.02 -19.86 11.64
N THR A 303 12.24 -19.06 12.37
CA THR A 303 10.78 -19.10 12.23
C THR A 303 10.35 -18.19 11.09
N VAL A 304 9.29 -18.57 10.38
CA VAL A 304 8.78 -17.81 9.22
C VAL A 304 7.34 -17.39 9.46
N ASN A 305 7.02 -16.17 9.05
CA ASN A 305 5.68 -15.60 9.04
C ASN A 305 5.32 -15.08 7.64
N PHE A 306 4.04 -15.18 7.32
CA PHE A 306 3.44 -14.65 6.09
C PHE A 306 2.24 -13.78 6.46
N SER A 307 1.93 -12.77 5.63
CA SER A 307 0.75 -11.91 5.83
C SER A 307 -0.56 -12.66 5.54
N SER A 308 -0.60 -13.36 4.41
CA SER A 308 -1.66 -14.29 4.00
C SER A 308 -1.12 -15.27 2.96
N LEU A 309 -1.81 -16.41 2.76
CA LEU A 309 -1.42 -17.42 1.78
C LEU A 309 -2.58 -17.77 0.85
N SER A 310 -2.25 -18.21 -0.37
CA SER A 310 -3.23 -18.68 -1.34
C SER A 310 -3.91 -19.96 -0.85
N ALA A 311 -5.22 -19.86 -0.59
CA ALA A 311 -6.04 -21.02 -0.26
C ALA A 311 -6.07 -22.03 -1.42
N VAL A 312 -6.09 -21.56 -2.66
CA VAL A 312 -6.08 -22.42 -3.86
C VAL A 312 -4.80 -23.25 -3.91
N THR A 313 -3.63 -22.63 -3.69
CA THR A 313 -2.35 -23.36 -3.70
C THR A 313 -2.29 -24.35 -2.56
N LEU A 314 -2.71 -23.97 -1.35
CA LEU A 314 -2.69 -24.87 -0.19
C LEU A 314 -3.67 -26.04 -0.30
N SER A 315 -4.83 -25.84 -0.94
CA SER A 315 -5.78 -26.93 -1.23
C SER A 315 -5.14 -27.97 -2.15
N ARG A 316 -4.38 -27.51 -3.15
CA ARG A 316 -3.73 -28.36 -4.17
C ARG A 316 -2.38 -28.93 -3.74
N ARG A 317 -1.66 -28.27 -2.82
CA ARG A 317 -0.31 -28.62 -2.36
C ARG A 317 -0.31 -28.82 -0.85
N ARG A 318 -1.07 -29.82 -0.38
CA ARG A 318 -1.28 -30.09 1.06
C ARG A 318 0.02 -30.38 1.80
N GLU A 319 1.03 -30.91 1.12
CA GLU A 319 2.37 -31.16 1.64
C GLU A 319 3.05 -29.88 2.16
N TYR A 320 2.66 -28.69 1.65
CA TYR A 320 3.16 -27.40 2.12
C TYR A 320 2.84 -27.14 3.59
N LEU A 321 1.72 -27.68 4.09
CA LEU A 321 1.32 -27.54 5.49
C LEU A 321 2.39 -28.08 6.45
N SER A 322 3.07 -29.17 6.08
CA SER A 322 4.13 -29.75 6.91
C SER A 322 5.33 -28.81 7.06
N TYR A 323 5.69 -28.08 6.01
CA TYR A 323 6.77 -27.09 6.05
C TYR A 323 6.35 -25.86 6.86
N LEU A 324 5.12 -25.38 6.72
CA LEU A 324 4.59 -24.27 7.51
C LEU A 324 4.64 -24.57 9.02
N VAL A 325 4.27 -25.78 9.42
CA VAL A 325 4.36 -26.24 10.82
C VAL A 325 5.81 -26.27 11.30
N LYS A 326 6.74 -26.81 10.49
CA LYS A 326 8.17 -26.86 10.81
C LYS A 326 8.80 -25.47 10.96
N CYS A 327 8.33 -24.47 10.19
CA CYS A 327 8.73 -23.06 10.33
C CYS A 327 8.08 -22.32 11.50
N GLY A 328 7.27 -23.00 12.32
CA GLY A 328 6.68 -22.41 13.52
C GLY A 328 5.38 -21.66 13.30
N ILE A 329 4.71 -21.77 12.14
CA ILE A 329 3.41 -21.12 11.91
C ILE A 329 2.38 -21.64 12.92
N LYS A 330 1.79 -20.71 13.68
CA LYS A 330 0.71 -21.00 14.66
C LYS A 330 -0.66 -20.50 14.24
N THR A 331 -0.71 -19.56 13.30
CA THR A 331 -1.95 -19.01 12.75
C THR A 331 -1.80 -18.91 11.24
N LEU A 332 -2.74 -19.51 10.52
CA LEU A 332 -2.81 -19.37 9.07
C LEU A 332 -3.91 -18.37 8.70
N THR A 333 -3.58 -17.43 7.83
CA THR A 333 -4.52 -16.41 7.39
C THR A 333 -4.89 -16.63 5.93
N LEU A 334 -6.18 -16.81 5.65
CA LEU A 334 -6.74 -17.11 4.34
C LEU A 334 -7.88 -16.13 4.01
N ALA A 335 -8.16 -15.93 2.73
CA ALA A 335 -9.13 -14.94 2.28
C ALA A 335 -10.19 -15.56 1.34
N PRO A 336 -11.31 -16.07 1.88
CA PRO A 336 -12.47 -16.44 1.09
C PRO A 336 -13.16 -15.22 0.44
N GLU A 337 -13.06 -14.04 1.06
CA GLU A 337 -13.77 -12.79 0.71
C GLU A 337 -15.30 -12.84 0.85
N SER A 338 -15.89 -14.01 0.58
CA SER A 338 -17.31 -14.30 0.76
C SER A 338 -17.55 -15.80 1.03
N GLY A 339 -18.60 -16.09 1.79
CA GLY A 339 -19.17 -17.40 2.02
C GLY A 339 -20.09 -17.87 0.90
N ASP A 340 -20.45 -16.99 -0.04
CA ASP A 340 -21.23 -17.34 -1.22
C ASP A 340 -20.31 -17.76 -2.39
N ALA A 341 -20.53 -18.97 -2.92
CA ALA A 341 -19.71 -19.55 -3.98
C ALA A 341 -19.77 -18.74 -5.29
N GLU A 342 -20.95 -18.25 -5.67
CA GLU A 342 -21.13 -17.41 -6.87
C GLU A 342 -20.35 -16.09 -6.72
N THR A 343 -20.40 -15.46 -5.54
CA THR A 343 -19.62 -14.25 -5.24
C THR A 343 -18.11 -14.51 -5.27
N ARG A 344 -17.65 -15.66 -4.75
CA ARG A 344 -16.23 -16.06 -4.84
C ARG A 344 -15.80 -16.21 -6.30
N GLN A 345 -16.59 -16.92 -7.11
CA GLN A 345 -16.32 -17.08 -8.54
C GLN A 345 -16.32 -15.74 -9.26
N TYR A 346 -17.29 -14.87 -8.98
CA TYR A 346 -17.34 -13.52 -9.53
C TYR A 346 -16.06 -12.75 -9.21
N PHE A 347 -15.55 -12.83 -7.99
CA PHE A 347 -14.28 -12.20 -7.62
C PHE A 347 -13.03 -12.83 -8.24
N GLY A 348 -13.14 -13.97 -8.91
CA GLY A 348 -12.00 -14.72 -9.43
C GLY A 348 -11.30 -15.59 -8.37
N LYS A 349 -12.03 -16.00 -7.32
CA LYS A 349 -11.60 -17.01 -6.35
C LYS A 349 -12.09 -18.38 -6.80
N GLY A 350 -11.24 -19.40 -6.66
CA GLY A 350 -11.44 -20.70 -7.31
C GLY A 350 -11.70 -21.88 -6.39
N LEU A 351 -12.20 -21.67 -5.17
CA LEU A 351 -12.55 -22.76 -4.25
C LEU A 351 -14.05 -22.78 -3.93
N ASP A 352 -14.65 -23.97 -3.99
CA ASP A 352 -16.02 -24.24 -3.54
C ASP A 352 -16.12 -24.46 -2.01
N ASP A 353 -17.33 -24.67 -1.49
CA ASP A 353 -17.59 -24.81 -0.04
C ASP A 353 -16.94 -26.07 0.56
N GLU A 354 -16.95 -27.17 -0.19
CA GLU A 354 -16.37 -28.45 0.17
C GLU A 354 -14.83 -28.37 0.23
N GLU A 355 -14.20 -27.78 -0.78
CA GLU A 355 -12.76 -27.54 -0.83
C GLU A 355 -12.30 -26.62 0.31
N TRP A 356 -13.06 -25.58 0.63
CA TRP A 356 -12.77 -24.73 1.78
C TRP A 356 -12.85 -25.49 3.11
N THR A 357 -13.87 -26.33 3.25
CA THR A 357 -14.04 -27.16 4.44
C THR A 357 -12.85 -28.12 4.59
N ASP A 358 -12.54 -28.86 3.53
CA ASP A 358 -11.45 -29.83 3.51
C ASP A 358 -10.10 -29.15 3.77
N LEU A 359 -9.81 -28.01 3.13
CA LEU A 359 -8.61 -27.23 3.37
C LEU A 359 -8.46 -26.86 4.85
N ILE A 360 -9.51 -26.32 5.48
CA ILE A 360 -9.48 -25.92 6.90
C ILE A 360 -9.26 -27.13 7.81
N GLN A 361 -9.88 -28.27 7.51
CA GLN A 361 -9.66 -29.52 8.26
C GLN A 361 -8.22 -30.02 8.12
N ASN A 362 -7.65 -30.01 6.90
CA ASN A 362 -6.26 -30.40 6.65
C ASN A 362 -5.28 -29.48 7.41
N ILE A 363 -5.53 -28.17 7.44
CA ILE A 363 -4.71 -27.21 8.21
C ILE A 363 -4.69 -27.59 9.68
N PHE A 364 -5.85 -27.85 10.27
CA PHE A 364 -5.93 -28.24 11.68
C PHE A 364 -5.29 -29.61 11.95
N GLN A 365 -5.50 -30.58 11.08
CA GLN A 365 -4.89 -31.92 11.18
C GLN A 365 -3.36 -31.87 11.07
N SER A 366 -2.80 -30.93 10.31
CA SER A 366 -1.35 -30.73 10.21
C SER A 366 -0.70 -30.24 11.51
N GLY A 367 -1.50 -29.71 12.45
CA GLY A 367 -1.03 -29.21 13.74
C GLY A 367 -1.00 -27.68 13.87
N ILE A 368 -1.50 -26.94 12.87
CA ILE A 368 -1.69 -25.49 12.97
C ILE A 368 -2.95 -25.22 13.80
N PRO A 369 -2.88 -24.59 14.99
CA PRO A 369 -4.01 -24.52 15.90
C PRO A 369 -5.05 -23.44 15.56
N LYS A 370 -4.71 -22.45 14.71
CA LYS A 370 -5.55 -21.29 14.45
C LYS A 370 -5.66 -20.97 12.97
N VAL A 371 -6.88 -20.67 12.53
CA VAL A 371 -7.17 -20.13 11.20
C VAL A 371 -7.85 -18.77 11.35
N LYS A 372 -7.37 -17.78 10.59
CA LYS A 372 -7.98 -16.45 10.45
C LYS A 372 -8.52 -16.31 9.03
N LEU A 373 -9.79 -15.97 8.89
CA LEU A 373 -10.44 -15.75 7.59
C LEU A 373 -10.67 -14.26 7.34
N TYR A 374 -10.30 -13.78 6.15
CA TYR A 374 -10.61 -12.44 5.66
C TYR A 374 -11.87 -12.45 4.78
N PHE A 375 -12.82 -11.58 5.13
CA PHE A 375 -14.04 -11.33 4.38
C PHE A 375 -14.07 -9.87 3.90
N MET A 376 -14.73 -9.63 2.78
CA MET A 376 -15.08 -8.28 2.35
C MET A 376 -16.59 -8.14 2.45
N ILE A 377 -17.11 -7.25 3.28
CA ILE A 377 -18.55 -6.94 3.32
C ILE A 377 -18.86 -5.70 2.49
N GLY A 378 -20.11 -5.29 2.38
CA GLY A 378 -20.46 -4.06 1.67
C GLY A 378 -20.66 -4.25 0.17
N LYS A 379 -20.91 -5.49 -0.26
CA LYS A 379 -20.97 -5.94 -1.65
C LYS A 379 -22.39 -5.75 -2.20
N ALA A 380 -22.58 -5.00 -3.29
CA ALA A 380 -23.91 -4.65 -3.79
C ALA A 380 -24.75 -5.85 -4.31
N PHE A 381 -24.09 -6.97 -4.65
CA PHE A 381 -24.70 -8.16 -5.24
C PHE A 381 -24.71 -9.37 -4.29
N HIS A 382 -24.52 -9.15 -2.99
CA HIS A 382 -24.35 -10.23 -2.00
C HIS A 382 -25.04 -9.90 -0.67
N SER A 383 -25.30 -10.93 0.15
CA SER A 383 -25.94 -10.83 1.46
C SER A 383 -25.06 -11.42 2.57
N ALA A 384 -24.80 -10.64 3.63
CA ALA A 384 -23.96 -11.06 4.77
C ALA A 384 -24.47 -12.32 5.49
N GLU A 385 -25.75 -12.66 5.34
CA GLU A 385 -26.32 -13.92 5.81
C GLU A 385 -25.61 -15.13 5.19
N LYS A 386 -25.30 -15.11 3.88
CA LYS A 386 -24.56 -16.21 3.22
C LYS A 386 -23.14 -16.34 3.77
N ASP A 387 -22.46 -15.22 4.03
CA ASP A 387 -21.15 -15.21 4.69
C ASP A 387 -21.24 -15.88 6.08
N LEU A 388 -22.26 -15.53 6.87
CA LEU A 388 -22.51 -16.12 8.19
C LEU A 388 -22.83 -17.62 8.12
N ASP A 389 -23.65 -18.05 7.18
CA ASP A 389 -24.01 -19.46 7.00
C ASP A 389 -22.78 -20.32 6.69
N PHE A 390 -21.92 -19.84 5.79
CA PHE A 390 -20.65 -20.50 5.48
C PHE A 390 -19.74 -20.59 6.71
N ILE A 391 -19.56 -19.49 7.44
CA ILE A 391 -18.78 -19.46 8.68
C ILE A 391 -19.36 -20.41 9.73
N HIS A 392 -20.69 -20.47 9.85
CA HIS A 392 -21.38 -21.38 10.75
C HIS A 392 -21.08 -22.85 10.38
N LYS A 393 -21.22 -23.22 9.10
CA LYS A 393 -20.89 -24.56 8.59
C LYS A 393 -19.45 -24.96 8.93
N LEU A 394 -18.49 -24.05 8.70
CA LEU A 394 -17.09 -24.27 9.05
C LEU A 394 -16.90 -24.46 10.54
N SER A 395 -17.47 -23.58 11.38
CA SER A 395 -17.30 -23.62 12.84
C SER A 395 -17.77 -24.94 13.46
N ARG A 396 -18.83 -25.57 12.92
CA ARG A 396 -19.34 -26.86 13.42
C ARG A 396 -18.42 -28.04 13.14
N LYS A 397 -17.50 -27.90 12.18
CA LYS A 397 -16.53 -28.93 11.78
C LYS A 397 -15.17 -28.78 12.49
N ILE A 398 -15.06 -27.85 13.43
CA ILE A 398 -13.82 -27.52 14.14
C ILE A 398 -13.88 -28.07 15.57
N ASN A 399 -12.84 -28.79 15.99
CA ASN A 399 -12.71 -29.32 17.35
C ASN A 399 -12.37 -28.21 18.36
N SER A 400 -12.72 -28.39 19.64
CA SER A 400 -12.55 -27.39 20.72
C SER A 400 -11.12 -26.90 20.93
N LYS A 401 -10.11 -27.68 20.54
CA LYS A 401 -8.68 -27.31 20.59
C LYS A 401 -8.23 -26.34 19.50
N HIS A 402 -9.04 -26.14 18.47
CA HIS A 402 -8.75 -25.29 17.32
C HIS A 402 -9.49 -23.96 17.40
N GLN A 403 -8.96 -22.91 16.78
CA GLN A 403 -9.58 -21.59 16.79
C GLN A 403 -9.82 -21.06 15.38
N LEU A 404 -11.05 -20.62 15.13
CA LEU A 404 -11.42 -19.84 13.96
C LEU A 404 -11.61 -18.38 14.38
N SER A 405 -11.01 -17.47 13.64
CA SER A 405 -11.24 -16.03 13.78
C SER A 405 -11.55 -15.41 12.43
N VAL A 406 -12.29 -14.30 12.45
CA VAL A 406 -12.72 -13.60 11.24
C VAL A 406 -12.22 -12.18 11.29
N SER A 407 -11.99 -11.60 10.12
CA SER A 407 -11.76 -10.17 10.01
C SER A 407 -12.30 -9.70 8.69
N TYR A 408 -12.72 -8.44 8.65
CA TYR A 408 -13.35 -7.91 7.47
C TYR A 408 -13.00 -6.45 7.20
N SER A 409 -13.08 -6.11 5.92
CA SER A 409 -13.03 -4.75 5.37
C SER A 409 -14.27 -4.53 4.49
N PHE A 410 -14.48 -3.29 4.06
CA PHE A 410 -15.51 -2.99 3.07
C PHE A 410 -14.96 -3.07 1.65
N LEU A 411 -15.78 -3.55 0.71
CA LEU A 411 -15.42 -3.51 -0.71
C LEU A 411 -15.35 -2.05 -1.20
N VAL A 412 -14.14 -1.57 -1.47
CA VAL A 412 -13.90 -0.29 -2.13
C VAL A 412 -13.47 -0.53 -3.58
N PRO A 413 -14.26 -0.12 -4.58
CA PRO A 413 -13.85 -0.08 -5.98
C PRO A 413 -12.59 0.78 -6.15
N LYS A 414 -11.44 0.13 -6.37
CA LYS A 414 -10.17 0.84 -6.59
C LYS A 414 -9.97 1.14 -8.09
N PRO A 415 -9.34 2.27 -8.43
CA PRO A 415 -8.91 2.58 -9.79
C PRO A 415 -8.20 1.42 -10.49
N HIS A 416 -8.43 1.28 -11.80
CA HIS A 416 -7.79 0.29 -12.66
C HIS A 416 -8.14 -1.19 -12.37
N THR A 417 -8.98 -1.46 -11.37
CA THR A 417 -9.51 -2.80 -11.12
C THR A 417 -10.71 -3.10 -12.03
N ASP A 418 -11.06 -4.38 -12.20
CA ASP A 418 -12.25 -4.76 -12.99
C ASP A 418 -13.56 -4.26 -12.35
N LEU A 419 -13.51 -3.90 -11.07
CA LEU A 419 -14.63 -3.37 -10.31
C LEU A 419 -14.62 -1.85 -10.19
N GLU A 420 -13.71 -1.09 -10.83
CA GLU A 420 -13.57 0.36 -10.62
C GLU A 420 -14.88 1.17 -10.80
N ASN A 421 -15.75 0.71 -11.69
CA ASN A 421 -17.04 1.33 -12.02
C ASN A 421 -18.22 0.72 -11.26
N MET A 422 -17.97 -0.22 -10.36
CA MET A 422 -19.01 -0.79 -9.52
C MET A 422 -19.64 0.31 -8.66
N LYS A 423 -20.98 0.32 -8.60
CA LYS A 423 -21.70 1.16 -7.65
C LYS A 423 -21.63 0.54 -6.25
N SER A 424 -21.05 1.26 -5.29
CA SER A 424 -21.02 0.82 -3.90
C SER A 424 -22.39 0.95 -3.23
N LEU A 425 -22.59 0.23 -2.13
CA LEU A 425 -23.75 0.44 -1.26
C LEU A 425 -23.69 1.82 -0.57
N SER A 426 -24.83 2.30 -0.07
CA SER A 426 -24.87 3.54 0.72
C SER A 426 -24.22 3.35 2.08
N PHE A 427 -23.86 4.46 2.74
CA PHE A 427 -23.30 4.41 4.09
C PHE A 427 -24.23 3.67 5.07
N LEU A 428 -25.55 3.90 4.96
CA LEU A 428 -26.53 3.25 5.81
C LEU A 428 -26.67 1.74 5.51
N ALA A 429 -26.55 1.33 4.25
CA ALA A 429 -26.57 -0.08 3.88
C ALA A 429 -25.32 -0.80 4.40
N TRP A 430 -24.13 -0.22 4.24
CA TRP A 430 -22.90 -0.73 4.86
C TRP A 430 -23.01 -0.84 6.38
N LYS A 431 -23.61 0.16 7.04
CA LYS A 431 -23.86 0.11 8.49
C LYS A 431 -24.72 -1.09 8.88
N LYS A 432 -25.86 -1.28 8.20
CA LYS A 432 -26.79 -2.39 8.47
C LYS A 432 -26.15 -3.75 8.25
N GLU A 433 -25.43 -3.92 7.13
CA GLU A 433 -24.73 -5.16 6.81
C GLU A 433 -23.64 -5.49 7.84
N ARG A 434 -22.86 -4.49 8.25
CA ARG A 434 -21.85 -4.65 9.31
C ARG A 434 -22.49 -5.09 10.63
N GLU A 435 -23.57 -4.42 11.05
CA GLU A 435 -24.28 -4.75 12.30
C GLU A 435 -24.83 -6.18 12.28
N LEU A 436 -25.39 -6.61 11.15
CA LEU A 436 -25.84 -7.97 10.93
C LEU A 436 -24.67 -8.98 11.04
N PHE A 437 -23.58 -8.74 10.30
CA PHE A 437 -22.42 -9.61 10.25
C PHE A 437 -21.75 -9.76 11.62
N GLU A 438 -21.48 -8.65 12.31
CA GLU A 438 -20.91 -8.66 13.66
C GLU A 438 -21.83 -9.36 14.66
N THR A 439 -23.14 -9.14 14.58
CA THR A 439 -24.12 -9.80 15.47
C THR A 439 -24.13 -11.31 15.25
N GLY A 440 -24.06 -11.77 14.00
CA GLY A 440 -23.95 -13.19 13.66
C GLY A 440 -22.68 -13.82 14.24
N LEU A 441 -21.52 -13.18 14.05
CA LEU A 441 -20.24 -13.65 14.60
C LEU A 441 -20.24 -13.71 16.14
N LYS A 442 -20.85 -12.71 16.82
CA LYS A 442 -21.04 -12.72 18.28
C LYS A 442 -21.87 -13.91 18.74
N LYS A 443 -23.00 -14.20 18.08
CA LYS A 443 -23.86 -15.35 18.39
C LYS A 443 -23.09 -16.68 18.26
N MET A 444 -22.20 -16.78 17.27
CA MET A 444 -21.34 -17.95 17.05
C MET A 444 -20.10 -17.99 17.95
N LYS A 445 -19.88 -16.99 18.82
CA LYS A 445 -18.68 -16.83 19.67
C LYS A 445 -17.36 -16.82 18.87
N ILE A 446 -17.40 -16.34 17.63
CA ILE A 446 -16.23 -16.21 16.77
C ILE A 446 -15.54 -14.89 17.09
N ARG A 447 -14.23 -14.92 17.31
CA ARG A 447 -13.44 -13.68 17.49
C ARG A 447 -13.35 -12.96 16.16
N PHE A 448 -13.60 -11.65 16.17
CA PHE A 448 -13.49 -10.85 14.96
C PHE A 448 -12.86 -9.48 15.18
N SER A 449 -12.35 -8.91 14.08
CA SER A 449 -11.87 -7.54 13.99
C SER A 449 -12.32 -6.94 12.66
N GLY A 450 -12.79 -5.70 12.69
CA GLY A 450 -13.36 -5.04 11.52
C GLY A 450 -12.82 -3.64 11.35
N GLU A 451 -12.80 -3.19 10.11
CA GLU A 451 -12.49 -1.80 9.77
C GLU A 451 -13.55 -0.82 10.30
N SER A 452 -13.14 0.41 10.61
CA SER A 452 -14.07 1.49 10.92
C SER A 452 -14.88 1.88 9.68
N LEU A 453 -16.21 1.80 9.78
CA LEU A 453 -17.14 2.19 8.72
C LEU A 453 -16.90 3.61 8.19
N ARG A 454 -16.51 4.56 9.07
CA ARG A 454 -16.24 5.94 8.65
C ARG A 454 -14.93 6.05 7.88
N VAL A 455 -13.91 5.27 8.26
CA VAL A 455 -12.63 5.22 7.56
C VAL A 455 -12.84 4.60 6.18
N ALA A 456 -13.54 3.47 6.10
CA ALA A 456 -13.90 2.82 4.83
C ALA A 456 -14.63 3.75 3.85
N TRP A 457 -15.55 4.57 4.37
CA TRP A 457 -16.24 5.55 3.54
C TRP A 457 -15.33 6.67 3.05
N ILE A 458 -14.40 7.15 3.89
CA ILE A 458 -13.39 8.13 3.48
C ILE A 458 -12.46 7.53 2.44
N GLU A 459 -12.04 6.27 2.59
CA GLU A 459 -11.26 5.56 1.58
C GLU A 459 -12.02 5.40 0.27
N LEU A 460 -13.32 5.07 0.31
CA LEU A 460 -14.17 5.03 -0.89
C LEU A 460 -14.20 6.39 -1.61
N LEU A 461 -14.38 7.46 -0.85
CA LEU A 461 -14.40 8.82 -1.38
C LEU A 461 -13.07 9.17 -2.04
N LEU A 462 -11.96 8.99 -1.32
CA LEU A 462 -10.63 9.42 -1.77
C LEU A 462 -10.10 8.56 -2.91
N ALA A 463 -10.36 7.25 -2.90
CA ALA A 463 -9.90 6.33 -3.95
C ALA A 463 -10.42 6.75 -5.32
N ARG A 464 -11.63 7.34 -5.36
CA ARG A 464 -12.35 7.70 -6.58
C ARG A 464 -12.43 9.20 -6.82
N ALA A 465 -11.76 10.01 -6.01
CA ALA A 465 -11.83 11.45 -6.09
C ALA A 465 -10.86 12.06 -7.11
N ASP A 466 -11.11 13.31 -7.46
CA ASP A 466 -10.28 14.12 -8.35
C ASP A 466 -9.44 15.14 -7.58
N ARG A 467 -8.58 15.83 -8.32
CA ARG A 467 -7.71 16.90 -7.82
C ARG A 467 -8.47 18.02 -7.11
N PHE A 468 -9.66 18.37 -7.59
CA PHE A 468 -10.47 19.44 -6.99
C PHE A 468 -10.91 19.08 -5.57
N LEU A 469 -11.25 17.80 -5.31
CA LEU A 469 -11.57 17.37 -3.96
C LEU A 469 -10.32 17.35 -3.07
N ALA A 470 -9.19 16.87 -3.60
CA ALA A 470 -7.92 16.89 -2.86
C ALA A 470 -7.54 18.30 -2.39
N GLN A 471 -7.75 19.33 -3.23
CA GLN A 471 -7.47 20.73 -2.88
C GLN A 471 -8.23 21.24 -1.64
N GLU A 472 -9.34 20.60 -1.25
CA GLU A 472 -10.10 21.00 -0.06
C GLU A 472 -9.60 20.32 1.24
N ILE A 473 -8.73 19.30 1.15
CA ILE A 473 -8.21 18.57 2.32
C ILE A 473 -7.51 19.51 3.32
N PRO A 474 -6.62 20.45 2.93
CA PRO A 474 -5.99 21.34 3.88
C PRO A 474 -7.00 22.24 4.63
N ASN A 475 -8.06 22.66 3.95
CA ASN A 475 -9.12 23.48 4.56
C ASN A 475 -9.95 22.66 5.55
N LEU A 476 -10.22 21.39 5.23
CA LEU A 476 -10.90 20.45 6.10
C LEU A 476 -10.12 20.25 7.41
N MET A 477 -8.80 20.04 7.31
CA MET A 477 -7.93 19.75 8.45
C MET A 477 -7.73 20.94 9.40
N LYS A 478 -7.79 22.18 8.91
CA LYS A 478 -7.68 23.39 9.75
C LYS A 478 -8.86 23.58 10.71
N GLN A 479 -9.98 22.90 10.50
CA GLN A 479 -11.15 23.05 11.36
C GLN A 479 -10.89 22.37 12.71
N LYS A 480 -11.10 23.08 13.83
CA LYS A 480 -10.80 22.64 15.21
C LYS A 480 -11.44 21.32 15.66
N ASN A 481 -12.33 20.71 14.85
CA ASN A 481 -12.98 19.45 15.14
C ASN A 481 -12.33 18.22 14.45
N GLY A 482 -11.24 18.41 13.69
CA GLY A 482 -10.51 17.32 13.02
C GLY A 482 -11.27 16.72 11.81
N LEU A 483 -10.85 15.54 11.35
CA LEU A 483 -11.43 14.78 10.22
C LEU A 483 -12.85 14.26 10.50
N VAL A 484 -13.82 15.16 10.67
CA VAL A 484 -15.19 14.75 10.98
C VAL A 484 -15.90 14.32 9.71
N PHE A 485 -16.42 13.09 9.70
CA PHE A 485 -17.28 12.55 8.64
C PHE A 485 -18.33 13.55 8.13
N ASN A 486 -18.92 14.34 9.03
CA ASN A 486 -19.94 15.35 8.69
C ASN A 486 -19.40 16.56 7.92
N GLN A 487 -18.12 16.92 8.06
CA GLN A 487 -17.55 18.05 7.33
C GLN A 487 -17.42 17.76 5.83
N TRP A 488 -17.23 16.50 5.45
CA TRP A 488 -17.26 16.07 4.05
C TRP A 488 -18.59 16.41 3.36
N LYS A 489 -19.69 16.47 4.10
CA LYS A 489 -20.99 16.94 3.58
C LYS A 489 -20.92 18.38 3.09
N THR A 490 -20.23 19.25 3.83
CA THR A 490 -20.04 20.65 3.45
C THR A 490 -19.14 20.78 2.24
N VAL A 491 -18.02 20.03 2.21
CA VAL A 491 -17.08 20.02 1.08
C VAL A 491 -17.78 19.57 -0.20
N LEU A 492 -18.45 18.41 -0.17
CA LEU A 492 -19.15 17.88 -1.33
C LEU A 492 -20.28 18.80 -1.80
N LYS A 493 -21.06 19.36 -0.87
CA LYS A 493 -22.12 20.34 -1.20
C LYS A 493 -21.56 21.57 -1.93
N LYS A 494 -20.43 22.13 -1.47
CA LYS A 494 -19.75 23.26 -2.13
C LYS A 494 -19.35 22.93 -3.57
N MET A 495 -18.98 21.67 -3.82
CA MET A 495 -18.60 21.16 -5.13
C MET A 495 -19.78 20.71 -6.00
N GLY A 496 -21.03 20.84 -5.52
CA GLY A 496 -22.22 20.33 -6.22
C GLY A 496 -22.29 18.80 -6.28
N ARG A 497 -21.65 18.09 -5.34
CA ARG A 497 -21.62 16.63 -5.24
C ARG A 497 -22.51 16.17 -4.10
N GLU A 498 -23.40 15.22 -4.38
CA GLU A 498 -24.27 14.64 -3.34
C GLU A 498 -23.47 13.73 -2.40
N PHE A 499 -23.70 13.88 -1.10
CA PHE A 499 -22.84 13.28 -0.07
C PHE A 499 -22.89 11.76 -0.07
N ASP A 500 -24.10 11.17 -0.15
CA ASP A 500 -24.24 9.72 -0.12
C ASP A 500 -24.09 9.10 -1.52
N GLU A 501 -24.50 9.79 -2.59
CA GLU A 501 -24.51 9.22 -3.95
C GLU A 501 -23.17 9.34 -4.68
N TRP A 502 -22.49 10.49 -4.61
CA TRP A 502 -21.32 10.74 -5.46
C TRP A 502 -20.17 9.75 -5.20
N PRO A 503 -19.76 9.44 -3.95
CA PRO A 503 -18.66 8.48 -3.70
C PRO A 503 -18.97 7.06 -4.21
N ARG A 504 -20.26 6.71 -4.28
CA ARG A 504 -20.72 5.38 -4.69
C ARG A 504 -20.57 5.15 -6.19
N HIS A 505 -20.63 6.20 -7.00
CA HIS A 505 -20.41 6.15 -8.44
C HIS A 505 -20.15 7.58 -8.98
N PRO A 506 -18.91 8.09 -8.85
CA PRO A 506 -18.62 9.52 -9.00
C PRO A 506 -18.50 9.99 -10.45
N TRP A 507 -18.23 9.08 -11.38
CA TRP A 507 -17.87 9.43 -12.76
C TRP A 507 -18.81 8.77 -13.77
N GLU A 508 -19.21 9.56 -14.77
CA GLU A 508 -19.96 9.15 -15.95
C GLU A 508 -19.02 9.24 -17.16
N GLY A 509 -18.91 8.16 -17.93
CA GLY A 509 -18.04 8.06 -19.11
C GLY A 509 -16.81 7.16 -18.91
N ASP A 510 -15.89 7.24 -19.87
CA ASP A 510 -14.74 6.33 -20.02
C ASP A 510 -13.38 6.94 -19.60
N LEU A 511 -13.38 8.21 -19.22
CA LEU A 511 -12.21 8.90 -18.67
C LEU A 511 -12.43 9.17 -17.19
N TYR A 512 -11.34 9.06 -16.44
CA TYR A 512 -11.29 9.21 -14.99
C TYR A 512 -10.11 10.10 -14.60
N PRO A 513 -10.08 10.64 -13.37
CA PRO A 513 -8.91 11.37 -12.87
C PRO A 513 -7.60 10.58 -13.00
N TRP A 514 -7.64 9.26 -12.79
CA TRP A 514 -6.48 8.37 -12.95
C TRP A 514 -6.17 7.95 -14.40
N SER A 515 -6.91 8.45 -15.40
CA SER A 515 -6.62 8.18 -16.82
C SER A 515 -5.32 8.81 -17.33
N ILE A 516 -4.64 9.61 -16.50
CA ILE A 516 -3.28 10.09 -16.77
C ILE A 516 -2.25 8.95 -16.78
N ILE A 517 -2.53 7.83 -16.11
CA ILE A 517 -1.65 6.66 -16.11
C ILE A 517 -1.88 5.84 -17.38
N ASP A 518 -0.79 5.52 -18.09
CA ASP A 518 -0.85 4.52 -19.15
C ASP A 518 -0.77 3.10 -18.57
N ASN A 519 -1.90 2.41 -18.57
CA ASN A 519 -2.03 1.01 -18.20
C ASN A 519 -2.29 0.16 -19.45
N HIS A 520 -1.28 0.02 -20.32
CA HIS A 520 -1.34 -0.82 -21.52
C HIS A 520 -1.86 -2.24 -21.25
N GLU A 521 -1.59 -2.81 -20.06
CA GLU A 521 -2.02 -4.15 -19.68
C GLU A 521 -3.50 -4.33 -19.39
N ARG A 522 -4.29 -3.26 -19.27
CA ARG A 522 -5.75 -3.39 -19.16
C ARG A 522 -6.37 -3.82 -20.49
N ARG A 523 -5.63 -3.69 -21.60
CA ARG A 523 -6.07 -3.97 -22.97
C ARG A 523 -5.64 -5.35 -23.49
N LEU A 524 -4.89 -6.12 -22.69
CA LEU A 524 -4.41 -7.49 -22.98
C LEU A 524 -5.01 -8.46 -21.95
#